data_AF-A0A7C9F9Y8-F1
#
_entry.id   AF-A0A7C9F9Y8-F1
#
_cell.length_a   1.000
_cell.length_b   1.000
_cell.length_c   1.000
_cell.angle_alpha   90.00
_cell.angle_beta   90.00
_cell.angle_gamma   90.00
#
_symmetry.space_group_name_H-M   'P 1'
#
loop_
_entity.id
_entity.type
_entity.pdbx_description
1 polymer ?
#
loop_
_entity_poly.entity_id
_entity_poly.type
_entity_poly.pdbx_seq_one_letter_code
_entity_poly.pdbx_strand_id
1 'polypeptide(L)'
;MGTYLSKPKTEKVSEDGENDRLRYGLSSMQGWRSSMEDAHSAIPDLDSSTSFFAVYDGHGGKVVAKFCAKFLHKELLTDEAYLAGDLSASVRRAFLRMDEMMCGNKKWRELL
;
A
#
# COMPACT_ATOMS: atom_id res chain seq x y z
N MET A 1 3.79 -29.70 6.09
CA MET A 1 3.36 -28.90 4.92
C MET A 1 4.02 -27.54 5.07
N GLY A 2 5.00 -27.21 4.22
CA GLY A 2 5.79 -25.98 4.33
C GLY A 2 5.06 -24.74 3.79
N THR A 3 5.73 -23.60 3.78
CA THR A 3 5.23 -22.31 3.28
C THR A 3 5.06 -22.25 1.75
N TYR A 4 5.40 -23.34 1.04
CA TYR A 4 5.39 -23.42 -0.41
C TYR A 4 4.32 -24.38 -0.93
N LEU A 5 3.70 -24.00 -2.05
CA LEU A 5 2.80 -24.83 -2.84
C LEU A 5 3.57 -25.86 -3.67
N SER A 6 2.89 -26.92 -4.11
CA SER A 6 3.48 -27.93 -5.01
C SER A 6 3.67 -27.42 -6.45
N LYS A 7 2.94 -26.37 -6.84
CA LYS A 7 3.06 -25.64 -8.10
C LYS A 7 2.80 -24.16 -7.84
N PRO A 8 3.42 -23.25 -8.61
CA PRO A 8 3.18 -21.82 -8.44
C PRO A 8 1.80 -21.44 -8.95
N LYS A 9 1.14 -20.51 -8.25
CA LYS A 9 0.03 -19.74 -8.81
C LYS A 9 0.60 -18.66 -9.70
N THR A 10 0.32 -18.76 -10.99
CA THR A 10 0.91 -17.91 -12.03
C THR A 10 -0.05 -16.85 -12.56
N GLU A 11 -1.29 -16.86 -12.06
CA GLU A 11 -2.29 -15.85 -12.36
C GLU A 11 -1.75 -14.46 -12.03
N LYS A 12 -1.86 -13.55 -13.00
CA LYS A 12 -1.49 -12.16 -12.85
C LYS A 12 -2.73 -11.35 -12.53
N VAL A 13 -2.65 -10.52 -11.49
CA VAL A 13 -3.59 -9.43 -11.28
C VAL A 13 -2.87 -8.18 -11.75
N SER A 14 -3.26 -7.70 -12.94
CA SER A 14 -2.69 -6.52 -13.57
C SER A 14 -3.70 -5.39 -13.58
N GLU A 15 -3.23 -4.18 -13.38
CA GLU A 15 -3.99 -2.94 -13.49
C GLU A 15 -3.14 -1.91 -14.22
N ASP A 16 -3.79 -1.01 -14.93
CA ASP A 16 -3.16 0.11 -15.61
C ASP A 16 -4.09 1.32 -15.57
N GLY A 17 -3.52 2.48 -15.85
CA GLY A 17 -4.28 3.71 -15.91
C GLY A 17 -3.40 4.91 -16.22
N GLU A 18 -4.04 6.07 -16.28
CA GLU A 18 -3.38 7.32 -16.65
C GLU A 18 -4.12 8.52 -16.05
N ASN A 19 -3.44 9.67 -16.04
CA ASN A 19 -4.03 10.99 -15.91
C ASN A 19 -3.38 11.93 -16.93
N ASP A 20 -3.67 13.22 -16.87
CA ASP A 20 -3.12 14.21 -17.81
C ASP A 20 -1.58 14.35 -17.77
N ARG A 21 -0.93 13.78 -16.74
CA ARG A 21 0.51 13.95 -16.49
C ARG A 21 1.31 12.66 -16.70
N LEU A 22 0.74 11.49 -16.44
CA LEU A 22 1.45 10.21 -16.47
C LEU A 22 0.56 9.03 -16.84
N ARG A 23 1.21 7.90 -17.16
CA ARG A 23 0.62 6.58 -17.34
C ARG A 23 1.30 5.60 -16.40
N TYR A 24 0.56 4.61 -15.90
CA TYR A 24 1.11 3.55 -15.04
C TYR A 24 0.58 2.18 -15.45
N GLY A 25 1.32 1.16 -15.06
CA GLY A 25 0.90 -0.23 -15.11
C GLY A 25 1.51 -0.99 -13.94
N LEU A 26 0.78 -1.93 -13.39
CA LEU A 26 1.22 -2.80 -12.30
C LEU A 26 0.75 -4.24 -12.54
N SER A 27 1.47 -5.19 -11.95
CA SER A 27 1.09 -6.60 -11.96
C SER A 27 1.57 -7.27 -10.70
N SER A 28 0.75 -8.15 -10.14
CA SER A 28 1.08 -8.94 -8.95
C SER A 28 0.79 -10.43 -9.18
N MET A 29 1.54 -11.29 -8.48
CA MET A 29 1.44 -12.75 -8.61
C MET A 29 1.88 -13.44 -7.31
N GLN A 30 1.07 -14.37 -6.82
CA GLN A 30 1.36 -15.12 -5.59
C GLN A 30 2.59 -16.04 -5.73
N GLY A 31 2.77 -16.67 -6.89
CA GLY A 31 3.87 -17.60 -7.13
C GLY A 31 3.78 -18.84 -6.23
N TRP A 32 4.91 -19.19 -5.61
CA TRP A 32 5.05 -20.43 -4.83
C TRP A 32 4.54 -20.33 -3.39
N ARG A 33 4.29 -19.13 -2.88
CA ARG A 33 3.84 -18.95 -1.49
C ARG A 33 2.43 -19.52 -1.29
N SER A 34 2.11 -19.97 -0.08
CA SER A 34 0.76 -20.44 0.26
C SER A 34 -0.28 -19.31 0.27
N SER A 35 0.11 -18.10 0.70
CA SER A 35 -0.68 -16.87 0.71
C SER A 35 -0.05 -15.77 -0.16
N MET A 36 -0.88 -14.90 -0.71
CA MET A 36 -0.45 -13.61 -1.27
C MET A 36 -0.53 -12.57 -0.16
N GLU A 37 0.63 -12.06 0.27
CA GLU A 37 0.73 -11.11 1.39
C GLU A 37 1.00 -9.68 0.92
N ASP A 38 1.45 -9.50 -0.32
CA ASP A 38 1.68 -8.17 -0.87
C ASP A 38 0.37 -7.41 -1.11
N ALA A 39 0.50 -6.08 -1.07
CA ALA A 39 -0.52 -5.13 -1.49
C ALA A 39 0.13 -3.98 -2.28
N HIS A 40 -0.69 -3.16 -2.92
CA HIS A 40 -0.22 -1.98 -3.62
C HIS A 40 -1.26 -0.84 -3.55
N SER A 41 -0.81 0.38 -3.84
CA SER A 41 -1.67 1.53 -4.10
C SER A 41 -1.21 2.18 -5.40
N ALA A 42 -2.16 2.49 -6.28
CA ALA A 42 -1.92 3.29 -7.48
C ALA A 42 -2.95 4.42 -7.53
N ILE A 43 -2.50 5.64 -7.26
CA ILE A 43 -3.36 6.83 -7.11
C ILE A 43 -2.76 7.94 -7.98
N PRO A 44 -3.12 7.98 -9.28
CA PRO A 44 -2.62 9.00 -10.20
C PRO A 44 -2.94 10.42 -9.74
N ASP A 45 -4.11 10.62 -9.14
CA ASP A 45 -4.56 11.92 -8.63
C ASP A 45 -4.71 11.85 -7.11
N LEU A 46 -3.58 11.93 -6.40
CA LEU A 46 -3.59 12.05 -4.94
C LEU A 46 -4.09 13.44 -4.53
N ASP A 47 -3.61 14.47 -5.24
CA ASP A 47 -4.10 15.85 -5.20
C ASP A 47 -3.96 16.50 -6.59
N SER A 48 -4.07 17.83 -6.66
CA SER A 48 -3.99 18.59 -7.93
C SER A 48 -2.64 18.47 -8.67
N SER A 49 -1.58 18.03 -8.00
CA SER A 49 -0.20 18.05 -8.50
C SER A 49 0.59 16.78 -8.24
N THR A 50 0.10 15.91 -7.35
CA THR A 50 0.84 14.76 -6.84
C THR A 50 0.17 13.45 -7.22
N SER A 51 0.99 12.46 -7.57
CA SER A 51 0.59 11.08 -7.80
C SER A 51 1.27 10.18 -6.76
N PHE A 52 0.58 9.15 -6.29
CA PHE A 52 1.08 8.24 -5.27
C PHE A 52 1.04 6.79 -5.74
N PHE A 53 2.19 6.12 -5.63
CA PHE A 53 2.33 4.71 -5.93
C PHE A 53 3.15 4.04 -4.84
N ALA A 54 2.70 2.88 -4.38
CA ALA A 54 3.40 2.13 -3.33
C ALA A 54 3.18 0.63 -3.47
N VAL A 55 4.19 -0.14 -3.09
CA VAL A 55 4.16 -1.61 -2.99
C VAL A 55 4.48 -1.96 -1.53
N TYR A 56 3.72 -2.89 -0.98
CA TYR A 56 3.83 -3.32 0.41
C TYR A 56 4.04 -4.83 0.42
N ASP A 57 5.23 -5.28 0.83
CA ASP A 57 5.56 -6.70 1.00
C ASP A 57 5.15 -7.14 2.41
N GLY A 58 4.13 -7.99 2.49
CA GLY A 58 3.62 -8.50 3.76
C GLY A 58 4.44 -9.68 4.26
N HIS A 59 4.71 -9.74 5.56
CA HIS A 59 5.36 -10.89 6.20
C HIS A 59 4.65 -11.31 7.47
N GLY A 60 4.21 -12.56 7.54
CA GLY A 60 3.46 -13.08 8.69
C GLY A 60 1.97 -12.74 8.64
N GLY A 61 1.46 -12.42 7.44
CA GLY A 61 0.07 -12.10 7.18
C GLY A 61 -0.11 -10.84 6.33
N LYS A 62 -1.19 -10.81 5.55
CA LYS A 62 -1.52 -9.71 4.60
C LYS A 62 -2.11 -8.45 5.23
N VAL A 63 -2.44 -8.47 6.53
CA VAL A 63 -3.29 -7.44 7.16
C VAL A 63 -2.61 -6.08 7.18
N VAL A 64 -1.33 -6.02 7.58
CA VAL A 64 -0.56 -4.77 7.65
C VAL A 64 -0.32 -4.20 6.26
N ALA A 65 0.09 -5.02 5.29
CA ALA A 65 0.27 -4.58 3.90
C ALA A 65 -1.02 -3.97 3.33
N LYS A 66 -2.18 -4.61 3.54
CA LYS A 66 -3.49 -4.08 3.14
C LYS A 66 -3.87 -2.80 3.89
N PHE A 67 -3.56 -2.71 5.18
CA PHE A 67 -3.80 -1.50 5.98
C PHE A 67 -2.98 -0.33 5.43
N CYS A 68 -1.70 -0.54 5.15
CA CYS A 68 -0.82 0.45 4.55
C CYS A 68 -1.34 0.92 3.18
N ALA A 69 -1.72 -0.01 2.31
CA ALA A 69 -2.28 0.30 1.00
C ALA A 69 -3.58 1.12 1.06
N LYS A 70 -4.37 0.96 2.12
CA LYS A 70 -5.66 1.65 2.28
C LYS A 70 -5.55 3.04 2.90
N PHE A 71 -4.54 3.28 3.74
CA PHE A 71 -4.53 4.47 4.61
C PHE A 71 -3.27 5.33 4.51
N LEU A 72 -2.10 4.81 4.10
CA LEU A 72 -0.85 5.59 4.15
C LEU A 72 -0.95 6.90 3.34
N HIS A 73 -1.49 6.83 2.13
CA HIS A 73 -1.71 7.99 1.26
C HIS A 73 -2.71 9.01 1.83
N LYS A 74 -3.62 8.56 2.70
CA LYS A 74 -4.59 9.44 3.38
C LYS A 74 -3.95 10.16 4.54
N GLU A 75 -3.15 9.45 5.35
CA GLU A 75 -2.42 10.07 6.46
C GLU A 75 -1.40 11.10 5.94
N LEU A 76 -0.78 10.85 4.78
CA LEU A 76 0.06 11.84 4.09
C LEU A 76 -0.69 13.17 3.87
N LEU A 77 -1.89 13.12 3.29
CA LEU A 77 -2.70 14.32 2.98
C LEU A 77 -3.19 15.07 4.22
N THR A 78 -3.30 14.40 5.36
CA THR A 78 -3.72 15.04 6.62
C THR A 78 -2.57 15.66 7.41
N ASP A 79 -1.32 15.35 7.05
CA ASP A 79 -0.15 15.81 7.77
C ASP A 79 0.20 17.28 7.45
N GLU A 80 0.46 18.10 8.48
CA GLU A 80 0.72 19.52 8.31
C GLU A 80 1.96 19.85 7.45
N ALA A 81 2.97 18.96 7.41
CA ALA A 81 4.14 19.18 6.55
C ALA A 81 3.78 18.94 5.09
N TYR A 82 2.84 18.05 4.79
CA TYR A 82 2.35 17.90 3.43
C TYR A 82 1.71 19.20 2.94
N LEU A 83 0.85 19.78 3.78
CA LEU A 83 0.20 21.06 3.50
C LEU A 83 1.20 22.23 3.38
N ALA A 84 2.32 22.15 4.10
CA ALA A 84 3.41 23.11 4.01
C ALA A 84 4.39 22.83 2.83
N GLY A 85 4.17 21.77 2.05
CA GLY A 85 5.03 21.36 0.94
C GLY A 85 6.30 20.59 1.33
N ASP A 86 6.48 20.26 2.62
CA ASP A 86 7.57 19.41 3.11
C ASP A 86 7.15 17.93 3.05
N LEU A 87 7.26 17.37 1.85
CA LEU A 87 6.93 15.98 1.58
C LEU A 87 7.81 15.00 2.38
N SER A 88 9.09 15.33 2.62
CA SER A 88 10.01 14.45 3.35
C SER A 88 9.56 14.27 4.81
N ALA A 89 9.24 15.36 5.49
CA ALA A 89 8.73 15.29 6.85
C ALA A 89 7.36 14.61 6.90
N SER A 90 6.47 14.91 5.94
CA SER A 90 5.15 14.28 5.86
C SER A 90 5.25 12.76 5.72
N VAL A 91 6.07 12.25 4.79
CA VAL A 91 6.26 10.80 4.62
C VAL A 91 6.76 10.16 5.90
N ARG A 92 7.78 10.73 6.54
CA ARG A 92 8.30 10.18 7.80
C ARG A 92 7.21 10.13 8.88
N ARG A 93 6.41 11.21 9.03
CA ARG A 93 5.37 11.28 10.05
C ARG A 93 4.19 10.36 9.74
N ALA A 94 3.78 10.25 8.48
CA ALA A 94 2.75 9.32 8.06
C ALA A 94 3.14 7.86 8.36
N PHE A 95 4.40 7.46 8.14
CA PHE A 95 4.86 6.11 8.51
C PHE A 95 4.76 5.84 10.02
N LEU A 96 5.19 6.78 10.87
CA LEU A 96 5.07 6.66 12.32
C LEU A 96 3.59 6.60 12.75
N ARG A 97 2.78 7.48 12.15
CA ARG A 97 1.34 7.55 12.41
C ARG A 97 0.62 6.25 12.07
N MET A 98 0.99 5.61 10.96
CA MET A 98 0.45 4.31 10.56
C MET A 98 0.74 3.23 11.60
N ASP A 99 1.94 3.22 12.17
CA ASP A 99 2.33 2.28 13.23
C ASP A 99 1.54 2.52 14.54
N GLU A 100 1.39 3.78 14.93
CA GLU A 100 0.55 4.17 16.08
C GLU A 100 -0.90 3.74 15.90
N MET A 101 -1.47 3.91 14.70
CA MET A 101 -2.85 3.51 14.40
C MET A 101 -3.05 2.00 14.54
N MET A 102 -2.05 1.19 14.20
CA MET A 102 -2.11 -0.27 14.34
C MET A 102 -2.04 -0.70 15.81
N CYS A 103 -1.26 0.00 16.64
CA CYS A 103 -1.18 -0.23 18.09
C CYS A 103 -2.48 0.18 18.81
N GLY A 104 -3.02 1.35 18.50
CA GLY A 104 -4.10 1.97 19.28
C GLY A 104 -5.52 1.69 18.80
N ASN A 105 -5.72 1.36 17.52
CA ASN A 105 -7.06 1.31 16.92
C ASN A 105 -7.39 -0.07 16.35
N LYS A 106 -8.47 -0.70 16.84
CA LYS A 106 -8.98 -1.98 16.33
C LYS A 106 -9.54 -1.90 14.90
N LYS A 107 -9.55 -0.74 14.23
CA LYS A 107 -9.99 -0.58 12.83
C LYS A 107 -9.30 -1.53 11.84
N TRP A 108 -8.07 -1.97 12.09
CA TRP A 108 -7.44 -3.00 11.25
C TRP A 108 -8.17 -4.35 11.28
N ARG A 109 -9.01 -4.62 12.30
CA ARG A 109 -9.83 -5.84 12.38
C ARG A 109 -10.89 -5.93 11.28
N GLU A 110 -11.26 -4.82 10.66
CA GLU A 110 -12.15 -4.81 9.49
C GLU A 110 -11.44 -5.27 8.21
N LEU A 111 -10.12 -5.48 8.26
CA LEU A 111 -9.29 -5.97 7.15
C LEU A 111 -8.86 -7.44 7.32
N LEU A 112 -9.27 -8.10 8.42
CA LEU A 112 -9.15 -9.54 8.62
C LEU A 112 -10.12 -10.29 7.70
#